data_AF-A0AAV6QW29-F1
#
_entry.id   AF-A0AAV6QW29-F1
#
_cell.length_a   1.000
_cell.length_b   1.000
_cell.length_c   1.000
_cell.angle_alpha   90.00
_cell.angle_beta   90.00
_cell.angle_gamma   90.00
#
_symmetry.space_group_name_H-M   'P 1'
#
loop_
_entity.id
_entity.type
_entity.pdbx_description
1 polymer ?
#
loop_
_entity_poly.entity_id
_entity_poly.type
_entity_poly.pdbx_seq_one_letter_code
_entity_poly.pdbx_strand_id
1 'polypeptide(L)'
;MTELDLSGNDLQDSEVKLLSEGLASAQCKLETLRLSFCGVTVEGCAYLAAALSSNPFYLRQLDLSYNYLQDSGVKLLAGQRDNPQCKLEILSVDHNAECYLKSTLKYACTLTLNKDTAAKSLFVYDGGKQVTWVRREQQYPDHPDRFESVSQVLCHQALTQRHYWEVEWRGSWVDVAVAMRSIRRKAGPYLSGFGDTDQSWTLYCSEDHYSAKHNDQIEEIPAPLSRSHRVGVYLDWPGGTLSFYSVSSGSLSHLHTFYSTFTEPLYAGFGMEKDDSTVIICTEEGIPGRSHSAVVQSQ
;
A
#
# COMPACT_ATOMS: atom_id res chain seq x y z
N MET A 1 3.14 -4.40 -34.58
CA MET A 1 2.56 -4.85 -33.29
C MET A 1 1.16 -4.30 -33.23
N THR A 2 0.17 -5.14 -32.94
CA THR A 2 -1.27 -4.78 -32.95
C THR A 2 -1.90 -4.85 -31.55
N GLU A 3 -1.30 -5.59 -30.62
CA GLU A 3 -1.67 -5.60 -29.20
C GLU A 3 -0.42 -5.32 -28.36
N LEU A 4 -0.60 -4.56 -27.29
CA LEU A 4 0.41 -4.25 -26.28
C LEU A 4 -0.27 -4.30 -24.91
N ASP A 5 0.14 -5.27 -24.10
CA ASP A 5 -0.29 -5.39 -22.71
C ASP A 5 0.88 -5.01 -21.80
N LEU A 6 0.64 -4.00 -20.98
CA LEU A 6 1.57 -3.50 -19.96
C LEU A 6 0.93 -3.54 -18.56
N SER A 7 -0.18 -4.26 -18.40
CA SER A 7 -0.97 -4.28 -17.16
C SER A 7 -0.16 -4.76 -15.95
N GLY A 8 -0.34 -4.10 -14.81
CA GLY A 8 0.33 -4.42 -13.55
C GLY A 8 1.81 -4.02 -13.47
N ASN A 9 2.29 -3.17 -14.39
CA ASN A 9 3.54 -2.42 -14.28
C ASN A 9 3.26 -1.02 -13.72
N ASP A 10 4.16 -0.47 -12.91
CA ASP A 10 4.02 0.86 -12.31
C ASP A 10 4.38 1.96 -13.33
N LEU A 11 3.54 2.10 -14.36
CA LEU A 11 3.65 3.08 -15.45
C LEU A 11 2.81 4.30 -15.10
N GLN A 12 3.30 5.14 -14.21
CA GLN A 12 2.59 6.33 -13.74
C GLN A 12 2.36 7.33 -14.89
N ASP A 13 1.69 8.45 -14.64
CA ASP A 13 1.26 9.37 -15.71
C ASP A 13 2.42 9.87 -16.61
N SER A 14 3.65 9.88 -16.09
CA SER A 14 4.92 10.11 -16.81
C SER A 14 5.20 9.09 -17.92
N GLU A 15 5.07 7.79 -17.64
CA GLU A 15 5.28 6.71 -18.59
C GLU A 15 4.11 6.60 -19.57
N VAL A 16 2.88 6.84 -19.09
CA VAL A 16 1.68 6.93 -19.93
C VAL A 16 1.80 8.07 -20.93
N LYS A 17 2.41 9.19 -20.57
CA LYS A 17 2.71 10.29 -21.49
C LYS A 17 3.63 9.85 -22.64
N LEU A 18 4.77 9.21 -22.32
CA LEU A 18 5.71 8.72 -23.34
C LEU A 18 5.06 7.67 -24.26
N LEU A 19 4.24 6.79 -23.69
CA LEU A 19 3.44 5.82 -24.45
C LEU A 19 2.41 6.52 -25.36
N SER A 20 1.79 7.59 -24.86
CA SER A 20 0.81 8.40 -25.60
C SER A 20 1.46 9.16 -26.78
N GLU A 21 2.68 9.67 -26.62
CA GLU A 21 3.47 10.25 -27.72
C GLU A 21 3.72 9.21 -28.83
N GLY A 22 4.01 7.95 -28.46
CA GLY A 22 4.10 6.84 -29.40
C GLY A 22 2.77 6.49 -30.07
N LEU A 23 1.67 6.49 -29.32
CA LEU A 23 0.32 6.20 -29.82
C LEU A 23 -0.19 7.27 -30.79
N ALA A 24 0.13 8.54 -30.54
CA ALA A 24 -0.20 9.70 -31.37
C ALA A 24 0.49 9.69 -32.74
N SER A 25 1.54 8.91 -32.92
CA SER A 25 2.23 8.77 -34.21
C SER A 25 1.32 8.15 -35.26
N ALA A 26 1.19 8.79 -36.43
CA ALA A 26 0.43 8.27 -37.57
C ALA A 26 0.94 6.92 -38.14
N GLN A 27 2.12 6.46 -37.70
CA GLN A 27 2.64 5.13 -38.02
C GLN A 27 2.22 4.05 -36.99
N CYS A 28 1.68 4.45 -35.84
CA CYS A 28 1.21 3.53 -34.82
C CYS A 28 -0.10 2.87 -35.27
N LYS A 29 -0.08 1.53 -35.37
CA LYS A 29 -1.19 0.67 -35.78
C LYS A 29 -1.61 -0.28 -34.65
N LEU A 30 -1.52 0.21 -33.42
CA LEU A 30 -1.93 -0.53 -32.24
C LEU A 30 -3.47 -0.57 -32.20
N GLU A 31 -4.04 -1.77 -32.11
CA GLU A 31 -5.48 -2.01 -32.04
C GLU A 31 -5.94 -2.27 -30.60
N THR A 32 -5.10 -2.89 -29.77
CA THR A 32 -5.37 -3.15 -28.36
C THR A 32 -4.25 -2.62 -27.48
N LEU A 33 -4.61 -1.83 -26.47
CA LEU A 33 -3.71 -1.37 -25.41
C LEU A 33 -4.31 -1.72 -24.05
N ARG A 34 -3.54 -2.42 -23.22
CA ARG A 34 -3.92 -2.74 -21.83
C ARG A 34 -2.96 -2.10 -20.84
N LEU A 35 -3.53 -1.31 -19.95
CA LEU A 35 -2.88 -0.51 -18.91
C LEU A 35 -3.58 -0.73 -17.56
N SER A 36 -4.18 -1.90 -17.35
CA SER A 36 -4.87 -2.18 -16.10
C SER A 36 -3.88 -2.20 -14.94
N PHE A 37 -4.21 -1.65 -13.78
CA PHE A 37 -3.29 -1.55 -12.63
C PHE A 37 -1.96 -0.83 -12.92
N CYS A 38 -1.95 0.22 -13.74
CA CYS A 38 -0.73 0.95 -14.09
C CYS A 38 -0.49 2.25 -13.30
N GLY A 39 -1.39 2.62 -12.38
CA GLY A 39 -1.27 3.85 -11.60
C GLY A 39 -1.73 5.11 -12.35
N VAL A 40 -2.45 4.93 -13.48
CA VAL A 40 -2.95 6.02 -14.31
C VAL A 40 -3.96 6.89 -13.54
N THR A 41 -3.85 8.21 -13.65
CA THR A 41 -4.81 9.15 -13.04
C THR A 41 -5.59 9.94 -14.11
N VAL A 42 -6.30 11.00 -13.68
CA VAL A 42 -6.91 12.00 -14.57
C VAL A 42 -5.88 12.61 -15.54
N GLU A 43 -4.61 12.76 -15.13
CA GLU A 43 -3.57 13.32 -16.00
C GLU A 43 -3.19 12.35 -17.13
N GLY A 44 -2.96 11.07 -16.81
CA GLY A 44 -2.73 10.03 -17.81
C GLY A 44 -3.90 9.84 -18.78
N CYS A 45 -5.14 9.97 -18.30
CA CYS A 45 -6.31 10.04 -19.17
C CYS A 45 -6.25 11.20 -20.18
N ALA A 46 -5.72 12.37 -19.79
CA ALA A 46 -5.58 13.50 -20.69
C ALA A 46 -4.52 13.26 -21.78
N TYR A 47 -3.39 12.64 -21.44
CA TYR A 47 -2.38 12.23 -22.42
C TYR A 47 -2.93 11.20 -23.42
N LEU A 48 -3.63 10.17 -22.93
CA LEU A 48 -4.24 9.14 -23.78
C LEU A 48 -5.36 9.72 -24.67
N ALA A 49 -6.18 10.63 -24.15
CA ALA A 49 -7.20 11.33 -24.93
C ALA A 49 -6.59 12.19 -26.06
N ALA A 50 -5.49 12.91 -25.78
CA ALA A 50 -4.78 13.70 -26.78
C ALA A 50 -4.17 12.81 -27.89
N ALA A 51 -3.65 11.63 -27.52
CA ALA A 51 -3.14 10.65 -28.48
C ALA A 51 -4.25 10.05 -29.37
N LEU A 52 -5.39 9.69 -28.78
CA LEU A 52 -6.58 9.20 -29.51
C LEU A 52 -7.13 10.26 -30.47
N SER A 53 -7.15 11.54 -30.08
CA SER A 53 -7.51 12.64 -30.97
C SER A 53 -6.52 12.83 -32.12
N SER A 54 -5.23 12.52 -31.90
CA SER A 54 -4.16 12.67 -32.91
C SER A 54 -4.10 11.49 -33.90
N ASN A 55 -4.38 10.27 -33.43
CA ASN A 55 -4.37 9.04 -34.22
C ASN A 55 -5.63 8.17 -33.96
N PRO A 56 -6.81 8.62 -34.42
CA PRO A 56 -8.09 8.00 -34.05
C PRO A 56 -8.39 6.65 -34.74
N PHE A 57 -7.59 6.27 -35.75
CA PHE A 57 -8.00 5.29 -36.76
C PHE A 57 -7.72 3.82 -36.42
N TYR A 58 -6.94 3.54 -35.38
CA TYR A 58 -6.39 2.20 -35.12
C TYR A 58 -6.79 1.60 -33.77
N LEU A 59 -6.75 2.35 -32.66
CA LEU A 59 -7.04 1.76 -31.34
C LEU A 59 -8.53 1.42 -31.21
N ARG A 60 -8.82 0.13 -30.97
CA ARG A 60 -10.17 -0.44 -30.86
C ARG A 60 -10.50 -0.87 -29.45
N GLN A 61 -9.49 -1.28 -28.68
CA GLN A 61 -9.62 -1.68 -27.29
C GLN A 61 -8.63 -0.90 -26.42
N LEU A 62 -9.14 -0.21 -25.41
CA LEU A 62 -8.37 0.41 -24.34
C LEU A 62 -8.85 -0.14 -22.99
N ASP A 63 -7.96 -0.82 -22.29
CA ASP A 63 -8.21 -1.33 -20.94
C ASP A 63 -7.44 -0.47 -19.93
N LEU A 64 -8.20 0.31 -19.17
CA LEU A 64 -7.72 1.14 -18.06
C LEU A 64 -8.44 0.76 -16.76
N SER A 65 -9.06 -0.42 -16.71
CA SER A 65 -9.64 -0.94 -15.48
C SER A 65 -8.61 -0.96 -14.36
N TYR A 66 -9.06 -0.83 -13.12
CA TYR A 66 -8.18 -0.85 -11.95
C TYR A 66 -7.13 0.29 -11.85
N ASN A 67 -7.44 1.51 -12.33
CA ASN A 67 -6.63 2.74 -12.19
C ASN A 67 -7.41 3.87 -11.50
N TYR A 68 -6.78 4.98 -11.10
CA TYR A 68 -7.44 6.08 -10.36
C TYR A 68 -7.93 7.22 -11.27
N LEU A 69 -8.78 6.85 -12.24
CA LEU A 69 -9.17 7.76 -13.33
C LEU A 69 -10.14 8.88 -12.90
N GLN A 70 -10.90 8.65 -11.81
CA GLN A 70 -12.06 9.44 -11.40
C GLN A 70 -13.15 9.56 -12.49
N ASP A 71 -14.31 10.10 -12.12
CA ASP A 71 -15.38 10.49 -13.06
C ASP A 71 -14.90 11.39 -14.20
N SER A 72 -13.94 12.27 -13.92
CA SER A 72 -13.37 13.23 -14.88
C SER A 72 -12.53 12.54 -15.95
N GLY A 73 -11.60 11.66 -15.57
CA GLY A 73 -10.77 10.91 -16.51
C GLY A 73 -11.60 9.93 -17.35
N VAL A 74 -12.62 9.29 -16.77
CA VAL A 74 -13.57 8.47 -17.53
C VAL A 74 -14.31 9.30 -18.58
N LYS A 75 -14.81 10.49 -18.23
CA LYS A 75 -15.51 11.38 -19.16
C LYS A 75 -14.60 11.85 -20.30
N LEU A 76 -13.33 12.18 -20.03
CA LEU A 76 -12.35 12.58 -21.06
C LEU A 76 -12.15 11.49 -22.14
N LEU A 77 -12.04 10.23 -21.72
CA LEU A 77 -11.81 9.10 -22.63
C LEU A 77 -13.10 8.62 -23.30
N ALA A 78 -14.21 8.59 -22.59
CA ALA A 78 -15.52 8.24 -23.16
C ALA A 78 -15.92 9.22 -24.28
N GLY A 79 -15.67 10.52 -24.09
CA GLY A 79 -15.91 11.55 -25.10
C GLY A 79 -15.07 11.41 -26.37
N GLN A 80 -13.99 10.63 -26.38
CA GLN A 80 -13.27 10.33 -27.63
C GLN A 80 -14.14 9.53 -28.62
N ARG A 81 -15.19 8.84 -28.15
CA ARG A 81 -16.11 8.06 -28.99
C ARG A 81 -17.14 8.94 -29.71
N ASP A 82 -17.27 10.21 -29.33
CA ASP A 82 -18.10 11.20 -30.04
C ASP A 82 -17.43 11.69 -31.34
N ASN A 83 -16.12 11.45 -31.50
CA ASN A 83 -15.39 11.72 -32.75
C ASN A 83 -15.70 10.63 -33.79
N PRO A 84 -16.33 10.94 -34.95
CA PRO A 84 -16.71 9.94 -35.96
C PRO A 84 -15.54 9.17 -36.60
N GLN A 85 -14.30 9.64 -36.44
CA GLN A 85 -13.10 8.96 -36.94
C GLN A 85 -12.49 7.99 -35.91
N CYS A 86 -12.91 8.07 -34.64
CA CYS A 86 -12.39 7.26 -33.55
C CYS A 86 -12.92 5.83 -33.65
N LYS A 87 -12.02 4.85 -33.69
CA LYS A 87 -12.39 3.42 -33.74
C LYS A 87 -12.44 2.73 -32.38
N LEU A 88 -12.47 3.49 -31.27
CA LEU A 88 -12.51 2.92 -29.93
C LEU A 88 -13.86 2.23 -29.66
N GLU A 89 -13.89 0.93 -29.90
CA GLU A 89 -15.04 0.04 -29.74
C GLU A 89 -15.25 -0.33 -28.26
N ILE A 90 -14.16 -0.69 -27.56
CA ILE A 90 -14.16 -1.13 -26.16
C ILE A 90 -13.27 -0.21 -25.33
N LEU A 91 -13.86 0.38 -24.29
CA LEU A 91 -13.18 1.10 -23.23
C LEU A 91 -13.55 0.44 -21.91
N SER A 92 -12.64 -0.31 -21.29
CA SER A 92 -12.84 -0.81 -19.92
C SER A 92 -12.20 0.17 -18.94
N VAL A 93 -12.99 0.59 -17.97
CA VAL A 93 -12.60 1.52 -16.89
C VAL A 93 -13.10 1.01 -15.54
N ASP A 94 -13.43 -0.28 -15.46
CA ASP A 94 -14.16 -0.84 -14.34
C ASP A 94 -13.39 -0.70 -13.01
N HIS A 95 -14.15 -0.52 -11.93
CA HIS A 95 -13.67 -0.44 -10.56
C HIS A 95 -12.68 0.72 -10.25
N ASN A 96 -12.57 1.75 -11.11
CA ASN A 96 -11.58 2.85 -10.99
C ASN A 96 -11.62 3.71 -9.70
N ALA A 97 -12.59 3.50 -8.81
CA ALA A 97 -12.64 4.10 -7.47
C ALA A 97 -12.19 3.15 -6.33
N GLU A 98 -12.06 1.85 -6.60
CA GLU A 98 -11.96 0.77 -5.59
C GLU A 98 -10.65 -0.04 -5.67
N CYS A 99 -9.74 0.29 -6.59
CA CYS A 99 -8.82 -0.71 -7.13
C CYS A 99 -7.41 -0.77 -6.60
N TYR A 100 -6.98 0.21 -5.83
CA TYR A 100 -5.67 0.17 -5.21
C TYR A 100 -5.49 -1.10 -4.36
N LEU A 101 -6.59 -1.64 -3.79
CA LEU A 101 -6.62 -2.94 -3.09
C LEU A 101 -6.25 -4.13 -3.98
N LYS A 102 -6.78 -4.24 -5.21
CA LYS A 102 -6.55 -5.46 -6.03
C LYS A 102 -5.14 -5.51 -6.63
N SER A 103 -4.49 -4.37 -6.88
CA SER A 103 -3.06 -4.32 -7.26
C SER A 103 -2.14 -4.54 -6.07
N THR A 104 -2.40 -3.90 -4.93
CA THR A 104 -1.59 -4.12 -3.71
C THR A 104 -1.73 -5.54 -3.17
N LEU A 105 -2.90 -6.18 -3.32
CA LEU A 105 -3.11 -7.60 -3.01
C LEU A 105 -2.22 -8.58 -3.80
N LYS A 106 -1.70 -8.21 -4.98
CA LYS A 106 -0.66 -9.01 -5.68
C LYS A 106 0.63 -9.11 -4.86
N TYR A 107 0.90 -8.07 -4.07
CA TYR A 107 2.06 -7.97 -3.18
C TYR A 107 1.70 -8.32 -1.73
N ALA A 108 0.49 -8.80 -1.45
CA ALA A 108 0.06 -9.21 -0.12
C ALA A 108 1.06 -10.19 0.48
N CYS A 109 1.48 -9.93 1.72
CA CYS A 109 2.46 -10.73 2.43
C CYS A 109 1.94 -11.16 3.80
N THR A 110 2.26 -12.39 4.17
CA THR A 110 1.90 -12.95 5.48
C THR A 110 2.99 -12.61 6.49
N LEU A 111 2.71 -11.65 7.38
CA LEU A 111 3.59 -11.28 8.49
C LEU A 111 3.34 -12.11 9.76
N THR A 112 4.37 -12.31 10.56
CA THR A 112 4.28 -12.97 11.88
C THR A 112 5.20 -12.28 12.88
N LEU A 113 4.66 -11.89 14.03
CA LEU A 113 5.33 -11.20 15.13
C LEU A 113 6.44 -12.06 15.76
N ASN A 114 7.62 -11.49 15.92
CA ASN A 114 8.79 -12.14 16.52
C ASN A 114 8.86 -11.89 18.03
N LYS A 115 8.52 -12.92 18.81
CA LYS A 115 8.55 -12.93 20.27
C LYS A 115 9.93 -12.65 20.87
N ASP A 116 11.01 -12.87 20.13
CA ASP A 116 12.38 -12.60 20.59
C ASP A 116 12.77 -11.12 20.49
N THR A 117 11.98 -10.33 19.75
CA THR A 117 12.11 -8.86 19.68
C THR A 117 11.17 -8.13 20.63
N ALA A 118 10.01 -8.72 20.93
CA ALA A 118 8.93 -8.10 21.70
C ALA A 118 9.39 -7.64 23.10
N ALA A 119 9.12 -6.38 23.44
CA ALA A 119 9.34 -5.88 24.80
C ALA A 119 8.56 -6.69 25.84
N LYS A 120 9.03 -6.74 27.09
CA LYS A 120 8.38 -7.50 28.16
C LYS A 120 6.98 -6.93 28.50
N SER A 121 6.69 -5.68 28.16
CA SER A 121 5.36 -5.06 28.23
C SER A 121 4.35 -5.56 27.18
N LEU A 122 4.76 -6.36 26.18
CA LEU A 122 3.91 -6.80 25.08
C LEU A 122 3.58 -8.30 25.17
N PHE A 123 2.30 -8.65 25.08
CA PHE A 123 1.85 -10.03 24.97
C PHE A 123 1.56 -10.37 23.50
N VAL A 124 2.41 -11.22 22.91
CA VAL A 124 2.24 -11.74 21.55
C VAL A 124 1.54 -13.11 21.58
N TYR A 125 0.38 -13.21 20.92
CA TYR A 125 -0.45 -14.41 20.88
C TYR A 125 -1.03 -14.67 19.48
N ASP A 126 -2.01 -15.58 19.41
CA ASP A 126 -2.67 -16.04 18.18
C ASP A 126 -1.68 -16.40 17.05
N GLY A 127 -0.79 -17.36 17.30
CA GLY A 127 0.25 -17.76 16.34
C GLY A 127 1.26 -16.66 15.95
N GLY A 128 1.27 -15.52 16.64
CA GLY A 128 2.05 -14.34 16.24
C GLY A 128 1.31 -13.41 15.29
N LYS A 129 -0.03 -13.44 15.27
CA LYS A 129 -0.88 -12.49 14.53
C LYS A 129 -1.36 -11.31 15.36
N GLN A 130 -1.39 -11.45 16.69
CA GLN A 130 -1.87 -10.41 17.59
C GLN A 130 -0.82 -10.04 18.65
N VAL A 131 -0.71 -8.74 18.93
CA VAL A 131 0.05 -8.19 20.06
C VAL A 131 -0.79 -7.18 20.82
N THR A 132 -0.74 -7.26 22.15
CA THR A 132 -1.42 -6.34 23.06
C THR A 132 -0.46 -5.87 24.13
N TRP A 133 -0.47 -4.58 24.46
CA TRP A 133 0.23 -4.04 25.61
C TRP A 133 -0.40 -4.58 26.89
N VAL A 134 0.41 -5.05 27.84
CA VAL A 134 -0.08 -5.64 29.09
C VAL A 134 0.68 -5.10 30.31
N ARG A 135 -0.08 -4.74 31.34
CA ARG A 135 0.47 -4.20 32.60
C ARG A 135 1.35 -5.19 33.37
N ARG A 136 1.17 -6.50 33.15
CA ARG A 136 2.03 -7.55 33.73
C ARG A 136 3.07 -7.96 32.70
N GLU A 137 4.33 -7.70 33.01
CA GLU A 137 5.45 -8.11 32.17
C GLU A 137 5.44 -9.61 31.87
N GLN A 138 5.77 -9.93 30.63
CA GLN A 138 5.89 -11.28 30.11
C GLN A 138 7.23 -11.89 30.49
N GLN A 139 7.20 -13.16 30.90
CA GLN A 139 8.40 -13.93 31.27
C GLN A 139 9.14 -14.45 30.02
N TYR A 140 9.37 -13.56 29.05
CA TYR A 140 10.18 -13.90 27.87
C TYR A 140 11.66 -14.01 28.26
N PRO A 141 12.39 -15.03 27.75
CA PRO A 141 13.83 -15.15 27.96
C PRO A 141 14.58 -13.91 27.48
N ASP A 142 15.70 -13.60 28.13
CA ASP A 142 16.57 -12.51 27.69
C ASP A 142 17.16 -12.85 26.30
N HIS A 143 17.11 -11.88 25.39
CA HIS A 143 17.51 -12.04 24.00
C HIS A 143 18.21 -10.76 23.51
N PRO A 144 19.25 -10.83 22.65
CA PRO A 144 19.94 -9.63 22.15
C PRO A 144 19.03 -8.69 21.35
N ASP A 145 18.10 -9.25 20.56
CA ASP A 145 17.22 -8.46 19.69
C ASP A 145 15.97 -7.89 20.41
N ARG A 146 15.82 -8.12 21.73
CA ARG A 146 14.65 -7.70 22.52
C ARG A 146 14.70 -6.21 22.83
N PHE A 147 13.62 -5.48 22.54
CA PHE A 147 13.45 -4.10 23.00
C PHE A 147 13.30 -4.04 24.53
N GLU A 148 14.14 -3.24 25.20
CA GLU A 148 14.17 -3.15 26.67
C GLU A 148 13.59 -1.84 27.23
N SER A 149 13.62 -0.76 26.46
CA SER A 149 13.25 0.60 26.88
C SER A 149 11.95 1.15 26.26
N VAL A 150 11.44 0.46 25.24
CA VAL A 150 10.28 0.86 24.44
C VAL A 150 9.37 -0.34 24.22
N SER A 151 8.06 -0.12 24.28
CA SER A 151 7.03 -1.16 24.09
C SER A 151 6.85 -1.48 22.60
N GLN A 152 7.83 -2.16 22.01
CA GLN A 152 7.89 -2.45 20.57
C GLN A 152 8.12 -3.93 20.25
N VAL A 153 7.74 -4.34 19.03
CA VAL A 153 7.96 -5.66 18.45
C VAL A 153 8.21 -5.55 16.94
N LEU A 154 9.00 -6.45 16.36
CA LEU A 154 9.14 -6.63 14.91
C LEU A 154 8.55 -7.97 14.46
N CYS A 155 8.24 -8.08 13.16
CA CYS A 155 7.95 -9.35 12.50
C CYS A 155 9.23 -10.14 12.15
N HIS A 156 9.07 -11.43 11.83
CA HIS A 156 10.18 -12.28 11.38
C HIS A 156 10.63 -12.01 9.94
N GLN A 157 9.71 -11.55 9.08
CA GLN A 157 9.89 -11.45 7.64
C GLN A 157 10.81 -10.27 7.28
N ALA A 158 11.89 -10.57 6.56
CA ALA A 158 12.76 -9.58 5.94
C ALA A 158 12.17 -9.14 4.60
N LEU A 159 11.76 -7.87 4.52
CA LEU A 159 11.10 -7.27 3.37
C LEU A 159 12.14 -6.58 2.49
N THR A 160 12.27 -7.06 1.25
CA THR A 160 13.30 -6.62 0.28
C THR A 160 12.77 -6.42 -1.13
N GLN A 161 11.45 -6.59 -1.32
CA GLN A 161 10.75 -6.47 -2.60
C GLN A 161 9.50 -5.59 -2.41
N ARG A 162 8.53 -5.69 -3.33
CA ARG A 162 7.21 -5.09 -3.15
C ARG A 162 6.37 -5.94 -2.19
N HIS A 163 5.84 -5.31 -1.15
CA HIS A 163 5.05 -5.96 -0.11
C HIS A 163 3.86 -5.10 0.30
N TYR A 164 2.72 -5.74 0.56
CA TYR A 164 1.52 -5.14 1.12
C TYR A 164 1.05 -5.94 2.33
N TRP A 165 0.57 -5.26 3.37
CA TRP A 165 -0.14 -5.89 4.48
C TRP A 165 -1.15 -4.93 5.09
N GLU A 166 -2.18 -5.48 5.74
CA GLU A 166 -3.14 -4.72 6.53
C GLU A 166 -2.99 -5.08 8.01
N VAL A 167 -3.21 -4.09 8.88
CA VAL A 167 -3.37 -4.30 10.32
C VAL A 167 -4.61 -3.59 10.84
N GLU A 168 -5.33 -4.24 11.75
CA GLU A 168 -6.28 -3.55 12.63
C GLU A 168 -5.56 -3.15 13.91
N TRP A 169 -5.81 -1.93 14.38
CA TRP A 169 -5.25 -1.39 15.61
C TRP A 169 -6.36 -0.91 16.54
N ARG A 170 -6.12 -0.91 17.86
CA ARG A 170 -7.04 -0.39 18.88
C ARG A 170 -6.25 0.25 20.01
N GLY A 171 -6.85 1.23 20.67
CA GLY A 171 -6.26 1.89 21.83
C GLY A 171 -5.96 3.37 21.58
N SER A 172 -5.29 4.01 22.53
CA SER A 172 -4.98 5.45 22.48
C SER A 172 -3.75 5.79 21.64
N TRP A 173 -2.81 4.84 21.50
CA TRP A 173 -1.54 5.02 20.80
C TRP A 173 -1.09 3.69 20.20
N VAL A 174 -0.98 3.63 18.87
CA VAL A 174 -0.32 2.54 18.15
C VAL A 174 0.62 3.11 17.08
N ASP A 175 1.85 2.61 17.03
CA ASP A 175 2.80 2.88 15.96
C ASP A 175 2.76 1.72 14.95
N VAL A 176 2.52 2.02 13.67
CA VAL A 176 2.62 1.07 12.54
C VAL A 176 3.87 1.42 11.75
N ALA A 177 4.91 0.61 11.89
CA ALA A 177 6.26 0.96 11.45
C ALA A 177 6.88 -0.06 10.49
N VAL A 178 7.94 0.39 9.81
CA VAL A 178 8.99 -0.50 9.30
C VAL A 178 10.34 -0.04 9.82
N ALA A 179 11.22 -0.98 10.15
CA ALA A 179 12.53 -0.68 10.68
C ALA A 179 13.62 -1.55 10.04
N MET A 180 14.82 -0.97 9.93
CA MET A 180 16.06 -1.70 9.69
C MET A 180 16.30 -2.72 10.82
N ARG A 181 16.96 -3.84 10.52
CA ARG A 181 17.34 -4.81 11.56
C ARG A 181 18.24 -4.15 12.60
N SER A 182 19.12 -3.27 12.15
CA SER A 182 20.10 -2.53 12.94
C SER A 182 19.53 -1.55 13.97
N ILE A 183 18.20 -1.32 14.00
CA ILE A 183 17.57 -0.45 15.02
C ILE A 183 17.96 -0.90 16.44
N ARG A 184 18.29 0.06 17.30
CA ARG A 184 18.78 -0.21 18.65
C ARG A 184 17.69 -0.82 19.52
N ARG A 185 18.07 -1.80 20.36
CA ARG A 185 17.14 -2.55 21.23
C ARG A 185 17.26 -2.21 22.70
N LYS A 186 18.48 -1.82 23.12
CA LYS A 186 18.90 -1.60 24.52
C LYS A 186 19.41 -0.17 24.76
N ALA A 187 18.86 0.80 24.02
CA ALA A 187 19.19 2.22 24.14
C ALA A 187 18.07 2.97 24.88
N GLY A 188 18.26 4.25 25.21
CA GLY A 188 17.16 5.10 25.69
C GLY A 188 16.07 5.28 24.62
N PRO A 189 14.82 5.62 25.00
CA PRO A 189 13.67 5.61 24.09
C PRO A 189 13.92 6.37 22.79
N TYR A 190 14.41 7.62 22.89
CA TYR A 190 14.78 8.50 21.75
C TYR A 190 15.86 7.95 20.78
N LEU A 191 16.39 6.75 21.01
CA LEU A 191 17.39 6.09 20.16
C LEU A 191 16.97 4.67 19.74
N SER A 192 15.79 4.21 20.16
CA SER A 192 15.22 2.89 19.85
C SER A 192 13.74 2.95 19.44
N GLY A 193 13.08 4.10 19.64
CA GLY A 193 11.72 4.36 19.22
C GLY A 193 11.58 4.37 17.69
N PHE A 194 10.46 3.86 17.18
CA PHE A 194 10.16 3.96 15.75
C PHE A 194 9.98 5.43 15.34
N GLY A 195 10.65 5.83 14.26
CA GLY A 195 10.66 7.21 13.76
C GLY A 195 11.62 8.17 14.49
N ASP A 196 12.17 7.81 15.65
CA ASP A 196 13.14 8.67 16.38
C ASP A 196 14.52 8.75 15.69
N THR A 197 14.82 7.83 14.79
CA THR A 197 16.11 7.72 14.09
C THR A 197 15.91 7.45 12.59
N ASP A 198 16.98 7.57 11.82
CA ASP A 198 17.05 7.19 10.41
C ASP A 198 16.83 5.69 10.15
N GLN A 199 16.89 4.85 11.18
CA GLN A 199 16.75 3.39 11.10
C GLN A 199 15.30 2.90 11.00
N SER A 200 14.30 3.80 11.00
CA SER A 200 12.88 3.42 10.94
C SER A 200 11.96 4.54 10.45
N TRP A 201 10.78 4.13 9.99
CA TRP A 201 9.68 4.99 9.53
C TRP A 201 8.40 4.48 10.18
N THR A 202 7.57 5.39 10.69
CA THR A 202 6.32 5.01 11.37
C THR A 202 5.16 5.91 10.98
N LEU A 203 3.97 5.30 10.95
CA LEU A 203 2.71 6.00 11.08
C LEU A 203 2.23 5.82 12.52
N TYR A 204 2.11 6.92 13.24
CA TYR A 204 1.41 7.01 14.51
C TYR A 204 -0.11 7.02 14.26
N CYS A 205 -0.83 6.19 15.00
CA CYS A 205 -2.28 6.02 14.93
C CYS A 205 -2.93 6.34 16.27
N SER A 206 -3.92 7.24 16.26
CA SER A 206 -4.81 7.53 17.39
C SER A 206 -6.25 7.78 16.91
N GLU A 207 -7.22 7.80 17.83
CA GLU A 207 -8.64 8.03 17.52
C GLU A 207 -8.92 9.38 16.83
N ASP A 208 -8.09 10.40 17.09
CA ASP A 208 -8.35 11.78 16.69
C ASP A 208 -7.43 12.29 15.56
N HIS A 209 -6.25 11.69 15.36
CA HIS A 209 -5.29 12.06 14.32
C HIS A 209 -4.30 10.94 13.97
N TYR A 210 -3.68 11.09 12.80
CA TYR A 210 -2.52 10.31 12.38
C TYR A 210 -1.31 11.24 12.28
N SER A 211 -0.10 10.73 12.46
CA SER A 211 1.12 11.46 12.08
C SER A 211 2.19 10.53 11.54
N ALA A 212 2.99 11.01 10.61
CA ALA A 212 4.13 10.29 10.05
C ALA A 212 5.41 10.75 10.74
N LYS A 213 6.27 9.81 11.20
CA LYS A 213 7.54 10.14 11.84
C LYS A 213 8.74 9.36 11.23
N HIS A 214 9.81 10.09 10.96
CA HIS A 214 11.12 9.54 10.55
C HIS A 214 12.26 10.49 10.95
N ASN A 215 13.36 9.96 11.50
CA ASN A 215 14.54 10.73 11.92
C ASN A 215 14.20 11.98 12.76
N ASP A 216 13.32 11.79 13.75
CA ASP A 216 12.76 12.81 14.64
C ASP A 216 11.96 13.95 13.95
N GLN A 217 11.71 13.86 12.64
CA GLN A 217 10.78 14.75 11.93
C GLN A 217 9.38 14.16 11.96
N ILE A 218 8.39 14.98 12.34
CA ILE A 218 6.97 14.62 12.44
C ILE A 218 6.17 15.44 11.42
N GLU A 219 5.27 14.77 10.70
CA GLU A 219 4.26 15.38 9.82
C GLU A 219 2.87 14.99 10.33
N GLU A 220 2.06 15.99 10.70
CA GLU A 220 0.68 15.78 11.15
C GLU A 220 -0.25 15.53 9.96
N ILE A 221 -0.99 14.42 9.99
CA ILE A 221 -1.88 13.98 8.90
C ILE A 221 -3.33 14.25 9.31
N PRO A 222 -4.09 15.06 8.55
CA PRO A 222 -5.51 15.31 8.83
C PRO A 222 -6.31 14.01 8.90
N ALA A 223 -7.12 13.86 9.95
CA ALA A 223 -7.94 12.67 10.13
C ALA A 223 -8.90 12.46 8.93
N PRO A 224 -8.90 11.28 8.29
CA PRO A 224 -9.78 11.00 7.16
C PRO A 224 -11.25 11.01 7.58
N LEU A 225 -12.13 11.47 6.69
CA LEU A 225 -13.59 11.53 6.92
C LEU A 225 -14.19 10.16 7.29
N SER A 226 -13.66 9.09 6.69
CA SER A 226 -13.90 7.71 7.09
C SER A 226 -12.96 7.30 8.22
N ARG A 227 -13.46 7.36 9.46
CA ARG A 227 -12.78 6.77 10.62
C ARG A 227 -12.66 5.25 10.42
N SER A 228 -11.45 4.76 10.31
CA SER A 228 -11.13 3.34 10.29
C SER A 228 -9.98 3.04 11.21
N HIS A 229 -10.12 1.95 11.94
CA HIS A 229 -9.10 1.33 12.79
C HIS A 229 -8.21 0.35 12.02
N ARG A 230 -8.22 0.40 10.68
CA ARG A 230 -7.42 -0.46 9.82
C ARG A 230 -6.47 0.35 8.93
N VAL A 231 -5.19 -0.01 8.96
CA VAL A 231 -4.12 0.60 8.17
C VAL A 231 -3.56 -0.42 7.19
N GLY A 232 -3.51 -0.04 5.91
CA GLY A 232 -2.80 -0.76 4.86
C GLY A 232 -1.42 -0.12 4.68
N VAL A 233 -0.39 -0.96 4.60
CA VAL A 233 1.00 -0.52 4.38
C VAL A 233 1.50 -1.15 3.09
N TYR A 234 2.02 -0.32 2.19
CA TYR A 234 2.68 -0.74 0.96
C TYR A 234 4.14 -0.30 0.98
N LEU A 235 5.05 -1.24 0.80
CA LEU A 235 6.48 -1.03 0.67
C LEU A 235 6.91 -1.41 -0.73
N ASP A 236 7.47 -0.48 -1.50
CA ASP A 236 8.27 -0.77 -2.68
C ASP A 236 9.76 -0.62 -2.31
N TRP A 237 10.36 -1.69 -1.79
CA TRP A 237 11.76 -1.65 -1.36
C TRP A 237 12.72 -1.32 -2.52
N PRO A 238 12.60 -1.90 -3.73
CA PRO A 238 13.38 -1.48 -4.90
C PRO A 238 13.10 -0.06 -5.38
N GLY A 239 11.85 0.40 -5.29
CA GLY A 239 11.43 1.75 -5.69
C GLY A 239 11.75 2.85 -4.67
N GLY A 240 12.12 2.49 -3.44
CA GLY A 240 12.43 3.43 -2.38
C GLY A 240 11.21 4.14 -1.78
N THR A 241 10.02 3.52 -1.84
CA THR A 241 8.77 4.13 -1.30
C THR A 241 8.13 3.28 -0.22
N LEU A 242 7.57 3.95 0.78
CA LEU A 242 6.76 3.35 1.85
C LEU A 242 5.50 4.20 2.03
N SER A 243 4.35 3.63 1.68
CA SER A 243 3.05 4.31 1.69
C SER A 243 2.11 3.71 2.73
N PHE A 244 1.40 4.58 3.42
CA PHE A 244 0.39 4.24 4.42
C PHE A 244 -1.00 4.68 3.94
N TYR A 245 -2.02 3.85 4.24
CA TYR A 245 -3.39 4.06 3.83
C TYR A 245 -4.37 3.71 4.96
N SER A 246 -5.43 4.50 5.13
CA SER A 246 -6.60 4.10 5.91
C SER A 246 -7.47 3.18 5.05
N VAL A 247 -7.84 2.01 5.58
CA VAL A 247 -8.64 1.00 4.86
C VAL A 247 -10.09 1.07 5.34
N SER A 248 -11.01 1.49 4.49
CA SER A 248 -12.43 1.61 4.86
C SER A 248 -13.34 0.99 3.79
N SER A 249 -14.18 0.04 4.17
CA SER A 249 -15.23 -0.54 3.30
C SER A 249 -14.76 -1.03 1.92
N GLY A 250 -13.53 -1.55 1.82
CA GLY A 250 -12.96 -1.97 0.53
C GLY A 250 -12.39 -0.82 -0.32
N SER A 251 -12.04 0.30 0.31
CA SER A 251 -11.28 1.41 -0.29
C SER A 251 -10.02 1.74 0.52
N LEU A 252 -9.00 2.30 -0.14
CA LEU A 252 -7.78 2.82 0.48
C LEU A 252 -7.72 4.33 0.33
N SER A 253 -7.78 5.05 1.44
CA SER A 253 -7.49 6.48 1.50
C SER A 253 -6.02 6.65 1.86
N HIS A 254 -5.23 7.29 0.98
CA HIS A 254 -3.82 7.60 1.26
C HIS A 254 -3.70 8.47 2.52
N LEU A 255 -2.68 8.19 3.34
CA LEU A 255 -2.34 8.96 4.55
C LEU A 255 -1.02 9.69 4.38
N HIS A 256 0.06 8.96 4.04
CA HIS A 256 1.40 9.52 3.85
C HIS A 256 2.28 8.55 3.04
N THR A 257 3.32 9.08 2.37
CA THR A 257 4.36 8.29 1.69
C THR A 257 5.74 8.83 2.01
N PHE A 258 6.59 7.98 2.59
CA PHE A 258 8.01 8.25 2.72
C PHE A 258 8.76 7.84 1.44
N TYR A 259 9.79 8.63 1.11
CA TYR A 259 10.75 8.35 0.07
C TYR A 259 12.12 8.15 0.70
N SER A 260 12.79 7.03 0.45
CA SER A 260 14.11 6.74 1.03
C SER A 260 14.91 5.74 0.19
N THR A 261 16.23 5.75 0.35
CA THR A 261 17.11 4.73 -0.22
C THR A 261 17.35 3.65 0.83
N PHE A 262 16.59 2.55 0.75
CA PHE A 262 16.72 1.45 1.71
C PHE A 262 18.01 0.66 1.46
N THR A 263 18.90 0.60 2.46
CA THR A 263 20.23 -0.02 2.34
C THR A 263 20.31 -1.44 2.92
N GLU A 264 19.33 -1.84 3.74
CA GLU A 264 19.23 -3.19 4.31
C GLU A 264 17.76 -3.67 4.32
N PRO A 265 17.50 -4.98 4.52
CA PRO A 265 16.14 -5.50 4.62
C PRO A 265 15.34 -4.83 5.73
N LEU A 266 14.09 -4.47 5.42
CA LEU A 266 13.18 -3.88 6.39
C LEU A 266 12.32 -4.94 7.07
N TYR A 267 11.85 -4.63 8.27
CA TYR A 267 11.00 -5.50 9.07
C TYR A 267 9.79 -4.67 9.53
N ALA A 268 8.59 -5.15 9.25
CA ALA A 268 7.36 -4.56 9.79
C ALA A 268 7.39 -4.62 11.33
N GLY A 269 6.99 -3.54 11.98
CA GLY A 269 7.08 -3.35 13.42
C GLY A 269 5.87 -2.63 13.99
N PHE A 270 5.62 -2.85 15.29
CA PHE A 270 4.50 -2.24 16.00
C PHE A 270 4.94 -1.73 17.36
N GLY A 271 4.58 -0.50 17.67
CA GLY A 271 4.77 0.16 18.97
C GLY A 271 3.41 0.48 19.61
N MET A 272 3.38 0.56 20.94
CA MET A 272 2.16 0.87 21.69
C MET A 272 2.48 1.29 23.13
N GLU A 273 1.95 2.42 23.58
CA GLU A 273 2.41 3.03 24.84
C GLU A 273 1.79 2.36 26.09
N LYS A 274 0.45 2.20 26.12
CA LYS A 274 -0.33 1.76 27.29
C LYS A 274 -1.79 1.37 26.94
N ASP A 275 -2.63 1.22 27.97
CA ASP A 275 -4.10 1.14 27.90
C ASP A 275 -4.68 -0.02 27.07
N ASP A 276 -4.10 -1.22 27.21
CA ASP A 276 -4.47 -2.45 26.48
C ASP A 276 -4.50 -2.27 24.94
N SER A 277 -3.74 -1.28 24.44
CA SER A 277 -3.57 -1.01 23.01
C SER A 277 -3.09 -2.27 22.29
N THR A 278 -3.64 -2.53 21.11
CA THR A 278 -3.60 -3.83 20.45
C THR A 278 -3.44 -3.68 18.95
N VAL A 279 -2.64 -4.56 18.34
CA VAL A 279 -2.51 -4.71 16.88
C VAL A 279 -2.81 -6.14 16.46
N ILE A 280 -3.59 -6.28 15.39
CA ILE A 280 -3.95 -7.54 14.74
C ILE A 280 -3.47 -7.47 13.29
N ILE A 281 -2.57 -8.38 12.90
CA ILE A 281 -2.16 -8.55 11.51
C ILE A 281 -3.29 -9.26 10.76
N CYS A 282 -3.87 -8.58 9.76
CA CYS A 282 -4.94 -9.16 8.95
C CYS A 282 -4.42 -10.34 8.13
N THR A 283 -5.20 -11.42 8.07
CA THR A 283 -4.96 -12.56 7.16
C THR A 283 -5.66 -12.32 5.81
N GLU A 284 -5.27 -13.06 4.76
CA GLU A 284 -5.88 -12.94 3.42
C GLU A 284 -7.41 -13.18 3.41
N GLU A 285 -7.94 -13.92 4.38
CA GLU A 285 -9.38 -14.16 4.55
C GLU A 285 -10.13 -12.94 5.14
N GLY A 286 -9.42 -12.04 5.83
CA GLY A 286 -9.97 -10.83 6.45
C GLY A 286 -9.93 -9.58 5.57
N ILE A 287 -9.44 -9.68 4.34
CA ILE A 287 -9.37 -8.55 3.39
C ILE A 287 -10.63 -8.55 2.49
N PRO A 288 -11.45 -7.48 2.50
CA PRO A 288 -12.66 -7.42 1.70
C PRO A 288 -12.37 -7.54 0.20
N GLY A 289 -12.98 -8.53 -0.47
CA GLY A 289 -12.96 -8.63 -1.94
C GLY A 289 -12.76 -10.03 -2.54
N ARG A 290 -12.39 -11.05 -1.76
CA ARG A 290 -12.35 -12.46 -2.22
C ARG A 290 -13.61 -13.23 -1.85
N SER A 291 -14.61 -13.20 -2.72
CA SER A 291 -15.67 -14.22 -2.70
C SER A 291 -15.04 -15.59 -2.98
N HIS A 292 -15.20 -16.52 -2.03
CA HIS A 292 -14.69 -17.87 -2.20
C HIS A 292 -15.48 -18.58 -3.31
N SER A 293 -14.78 -18.99 -4.38
CA SER A 293 -15.28 -20.01 -5.29
C SER A 293 -15.32 -21.33 -4.54
N ALA A 294 -16.46 -21.62 -3.90
CA ALA A 294 -16.68 -22.91 -3.26
C ALA A 294 -16.53 -24.01 -4.33
N VAL A 295 -15.48 -24.81 -4.24
CA VAL A 295 -15.29 -25.98 -5.10
C VAL A 295 -16.34 -27.00 -4.68
N VAL A 296 -17.47 -27.01 -5.40
CA VAL A 296 -18.46 -28.07 -5.30
C VAL A 296 -17.83 -29.33 -5.87
N GLN A 297 -17.29 -30.17 -4.99
CA GLN A 297 -16.92 -31.53 -5.35
C GLN A 297 -18.20 -32.31 -5.65
N SER A 298 -18.44 -32.60 -6.93
CA SER A 298 -19.43 -33.59 -7.34
C SER A 298 -18.93 -34.99 -6.98
N GLN A 299 -19.69 -35.70 -6.14
CA GLN A 299 -19.74 -37.17 -6.14
C GLN A 299 -20.73 -37.64 -7.21
#